data_AF-A0A9Q0RGT3-F1
#
_entry.id   AF-A0A9Q0RGT3-F1
#
_cell.length_a   1.000
_cell.length_b   1.000
_cell.length_c   1.000
_cell.angle_alpha   90.00
_cell.angle_beta   90.00
_cell.angle_gamma   90.00
#
_symmetry.space_group_name_H-M   'P 1'
#
loop_
_entity.id
_entity.type
_entity.pdbx_description
1 polymer ?
#
loop_
_entity_poly.entity_id
_entity_poly.type
_entity_poly.pdbx_seq_one_letter_code
_entity_poly.pdbx_strand_id
1 'polypeptide(L)'
;MGIFGSKKSPEELLKEYQKLLRKSQREIERERMKLQRQEKTIIADMKKMAKEGQANSCKIMAKDLVRTRHTIQKFYRMKAQLQAVSLRIQTMRSSATMTKAMRGTARLDNVPVDPKPVENKTTDLEKRLADLKNNN
;
A
#
# COMPACT_ATOMS: atom_id res chain seq x y z
N MET A 1 -33.52 -22.81 0.82
CA MET A 1 -32.24 -22.44 0.17
C MET A 1 -32.49 -21.26 -0.76
N GLY A 2 -32.12 -20.05 -0.34
CA GLY A 2 -32.24 -18.82 -1.15
C GLY A 2 -30.88 -18.46 -1.74
N ILE A 3 -30.66 -18.91 -2.98
CA ILE A 3 -29.48 -18.64 -3.80
C ILE A 3 -29.80 -17.36 -4.60
N PHE A 4 -29.49 -16.17 -4.09
CA PHE A 4 -29.43 -14.96 -4.92
C PHE A 4 -28.51 -13.92 -4.28
N GLY A 5 -27.39 -13.65 -4.95
CA GLY A 5 -26.37 -12.70 -4.52
C GLY A 5 -26.91 -11.28 -4.50
N SER A 6 -27.07 -10.72 -3.31
CA SER A 6 -27.19 -9.29 -3.14
C SER A 6 -25.88 -8.62 -3.57
N LYS A 7 -25.96 -7.55 -4.38
CA LYS A 7 -24.80 -6.70 -4.68
C LYS A 7 -24.22 -6.24 -3.34
N LYS A 8 -22.94 -6.55 -3.07
CA LYS A 8 -22.25 -6.16 -1.84
C LYS A 8 -22.44 -4.68 -1.60
N SER A 9 -22.77 -4.33 -0.36
CA SER A 9 -22.87 -2.91 0.04
C SER A 9 -21.51 -2.22 -0.17
N PRO A 10 -21.47 -0.92 -0.50
CA PRO A 10 -20.21 -0.16 -0.58
C PRO A 10 -19.32 -0.33 0.66
N GLU A 11 -19.91 -0.45 1.86
CA GLU A 11 -19.17 -0.71 3.10
C GLU A 11 -18.52 -2.11 3.14
N GLU A 12 -19.19 -3.13 2.62
CA GLU A 12 -18.67 -4.50 2.54
C GLU A 12 -17.54 -4.61 1.52
N LEU A 13 -17.72 -3.94 0.38
CA LEU A 13 -16.71 -3.88 -0.68
C LEU A 13 -15.43 -3.18 -0.19
N LEU A 14 -15.55 -2.06 0.55
CA LEU A 14 -14.40 -1.38 1.17
C LEU A 14 -13.68 -2.29 2.19
N LYS A 15 -14.42 -3.06 3.00
CA LYS A 15 -13.84 -4.03 3.95
C LYS A 15 -13.09 -5.16 3.21
N GLU A 16 -13.64 -5.64 2.11
CA GLU A 16 -13.01 -6.68 1.29
C GLU A 16 -11.72 -6.17 0.64
N TYR A 17 -11.72 -4.97 0.05
CA TYR A 17 -10.51 -4.36 -0.50
C TYR A 17 -9.44 -4.14 0.57
N GLN A 18 -9.80 -3.70 1.78
CA GLN A 18 -8.84 -3.59 2.89
C GLN A 18 -8.21 -4.95 3.24
N LYS A 19 -9.00 -6.02 3.27
CA LYS A 19 -8.49 -7.38 3.53
C LYS A 19 -7.55 -7.83 2.42
N LEU A 20 -7.92 -7.60 1.16
CA LEU A 20 -7.10 -7.94 0.00
C LEU A 20 -5.76 -7.19 0.02
N LEU A 21 -5.78 -5.87 0.24
CA LEU A 21 -4.57 -5.05 0.32
C LEU A 21 -3.64 -5.52 1.44
N ARG A 22 -4.18 -5.84 2.63
CA ARG A 22 -3.37 -6.38 3.74
C ARG A 22 -2.74 -7.74 3.38
N LYS A 23 -3.45 -8.59 2.64
CA LYS A 23 -2.93 -9.86 2.15
C LYS A 23 -1.78 -9.62 1.16
N SER A 24 -1.99 -8.76 0.15
CA SER A 24 -0.97 -8.42 -0.85
C SER A 24 0.27 -7.75 -0.23
N GLN A 25 0.09 -6.87 0.76
CA GLN A 25 1.22 -6.28 1.51
C GLN A 25 2.09 -7.34 2.19
N ARG A 26 1.47 -8.36 2.81
CA ARG A 26 2.20 -9.47 3.45
C ARG A 26 2.88 -10.37 2.44
N GLU A 27 2.26 -10.62 1.28
CA GLU A 27 2.86 -11.40 0.20
C GLU A 27 4.11 -10.72 -0.35
N ILE A 28 4.02 -9.43 -0.65
CA ILE A 28 5.17 -8.60 -1.06
C ILE A 28 6.29 -8.63 -0.03
N GLU A 29 5.97 -8.48 1.25
CA GLU A 29 6.99 -8.50 2.30
C GLU A 29 7.70 -9.86 2.38
N ARG A 30 6.95 -10.96 2.26
CA ARG A 30 7.50 -12.32 2.26
C ARG A 30 8.41 -12.56 1.05
N GLU A 31 7.99 -12.15 -0.14
CA GLU A 31 8.82 -12.26 -1.35
C GLU A 31 10.08 -11.40 -1.25
N ARG A 32 9.97 -10.17 -0.75
CA ARG A 32 11.14 -9.31 -0.52
C ARG A 32 12.14 -9.98 0.42
N MET A 33 11.68 -10.58 1.52
CA MET A 33 12.58 -11.28 2.44
C MET A 33 13.28 -12.48 1.79
N LYS A 34 12.59 -13.23 0.92
CA LYS A 34 13.20 -14.31 0.13
C LYS A 34 14.30 -13.77 -0.78
N LEU A 35 14.04 -12.67 -1.49
CA LEU A 35 15.03 -12.03 -2.36
C LEU A 35 16.23 -11.48 -1.59
N GLN A 36 16.02 -10.89 -0.39
CA GLN A 36 17.11 -10.44 0.48
C GLN A 36 17.99 -11.61 0.95
N ARG A 37 17.41 -12.77 1.20
CA ARG A 37 18.18 -13.99 1.52
C ARG A 37 18.97 -14.47 0.30
N GLN A 38 18.33 -14.50 -0.87
CA GLN A 38 18.99 -14.86 -2.13
C GLN A 38 20.14 -13.91 -2.46
N GLU A 39 19.99 -12.61 -2.22
CA GLU A 39 21.06 -11.61 -2.37
C GLU A 39 22.30 -11.99 -1.54
N LYS A 40 22.10 -12.37 -0.27
CA LYS A 40 23.20 -12.80 0.61
C LYS A 40 23.87 -14.07 0.09
N THR A 41 23.10 -15.03 -0.40
CA THR A 41 23.63 -16.26 -1.00
C THR A 41 24.47 -15.94 -2.24
N ILE A 42 23.96 -15.13 -3.17
CA ILE A 42 24.70 -14.71 -4.38
C ILE A 42 26.02 -14.05 -4.00
N ILE A 43 26.02 -13.16 -3.00
CA ILE A 43 27.24 -12.50 -2.53
C ILE A 43 28.24 -13.52 -1.95
N ALA A 44 27.76 -14.50 -1.18
CA ALA A 44 28.62 -15.53 -0.60
C ALA A 44 29.24 -16.43 -1.69
N ASP A 45 28.46 -16.86 -2.66
CA ASP A 45 28.92 -17.73 -3.75
C ASP A 45 29.86 -16.99 -4.70
N MET A 46 29.57 -15.71 -5.00
CA MET A 46 30.47 -14.86 -5.77
C MET A 46 31.82 -14.68 -5.07
N LYS A 47 31.85 -14.54 -3.74
CA LYS A 47 33.11 -14.49 -2.97
C LYS A 47 33.90 -15.81 -3.04
N LYS A 48 33.22 -16.96 -3.03
CA LYS A 48 33.88 -18.27 -3.17
C LYS A 48 34.50 -18.43 -4.56
N MET A 49 33.71 -18.20 -5.61
CA MET A 49 34.18 -18.29 -7.00
C MET A 49 35.28 -17.28 -7.33
N ALA A 50 35.27 -16.11 -6.70
CA ALA A 50 36.36 -15.14 -6.84
C ALA A 50 37.69 -15.68 -6.28
N LYS A 51 37.65 -16.41 -5.14
CA LYS A 51 38.85 -17.05 -4.57
C LYS A 51 39.37 -18.20 -5.44
N GLU A 52 38.48 -18.89 -6.13
CA GLU A 52 38.81 -19.96 -7.08
C GLU A 52 39.28 -19.44 -8.45
N GLY A 53 39.37 -18.10 -8.64
CA GLY A 53 39.83 -17.50 -9.90
C GLY A 53 38.80 -17.55 -11.04
N GLN A 54 37.54 -17.91 -10.75
CA GLN A 54 36.47 -18.04 -11.76
C GLN A 54 35.85 -16.68 -12.12
N ALA A 55 36.63 -15.82 -12.78
CA ALA A 55 36.23 -14.45 -13.11
C ALA A 55 34.98 -14.35 -14.00
N ASN A 56 34.81 -15.28 -14.95
CA ASN A 56 33.64 -15.29 -15.85
C ASN A 56 32.34 -15.62 -15.09
N SER A 57 32.38 -16.59 -14.18
CA SER A 57 31.25 -16.92 -13.30
C SER A 57 30.88 -15.74 -12.40
N CYS A 58 31.87 -15.04 -11.86
CA CYS A 58 31.67 -13.82 -11.06
C CYS A 58 30.94 -12.72 -11.85
N LYS A 59 31.28 -12.51 -13.13
CA LYS A 59 30.60 -11.53 -13.99
C LYS A 59 29.12 -11.86 -14.19
N ILE A 60 28.77 -13.14 -14.34
CA ILE A 60 27.36 -13.56 -14.52
C ILE A 60 26.59 -13.32 -13.22
N MET A 61 27.11 -13.79 -12.08
CA MET A 61 26.46 -13.58 -10.78
C MET A 61 26.34 -12.10 -10.39
N ALA A 62 27.30 -11.26 -10.78
CA ALA A 62 27.20 -9.82 -10.56
C ALA A 62 25.97 -9.22 -11.26
N LYS A 63 25.63 -9.68 -12.47
CA LYS A 63 24.41 -9.27 -13.16
C LYS A 63 23.16 -9.72 -12.41
N ASP A 64 23.16 -10.94 -11.88
CA ASP A 64 22.03 -11.47 -11.11
C ASP A 64 21.86 -10.77 -9.76
N LEU A 65 22.97 -10.38 -9.13
CA LEU A 65 22.97 -9.56 -7.91
C LEU A 65 22.29 -8.20 -8.17
N VAL A 66 22.67 -7.52 -9.26
CA VAL A 66 22.08 -6.23 -9.64
C VAL A 66 20.59 -6.37 -9.93
N ARG A 67 20.17 -7.40 -10.67
CA ARG A 67 18.75 -7.70 -10.93
C ARG A 67 17.97 -7.96 -9.65
N THR A 68 18.54 -8.74 -8.73
CA THR A 68 17.93 -9.05 -7.44
C THR A 68 17.72 -7.78 -6.62
N ARG A 69 18.73 -6.91 -6.52
CA ARG A 69 18.65 -5.61 -5.84
C ARG A 69 17.59 -4.70 -6.45
N HIS A 70 17.54 -4.61 -7.78
CA HIS A 70 16.52 -3.83 -8.46
C HIS A 70 15.11 -4.35 -8.16
N THR A 71 14.92 -5.66 -8.13
CA THR A 71 13.66 -6.30 -7.78
C THR A 71 13.27 -6.01 -6.32
N ILE A 72 14.20 -6.10 -5.37
CA ILE A 72 13.98 -5.71 -3.97
C ILE A 72 13.52 -4.25 -3.87
N GLN A 73 14.19 -3.34 -4.60
CA GLN A 73 13.80 -1.93 -4.63
C GLN A 73 12.40 -1.73 -5.23
N LYS A 74 12.06 -2.46 -6.29
CA LYS A 74 10.71 -2.46 -6.87
C LYS A 74 9.66 -2.89 -5.85
N PHE A 75 9.93 -3.93 -5.05
CA PHE A 75 9.02 -4.35 -3.97
C PHE A 75 8.84 -3.29 -2.88
N TYR A 76 9.89 -2.54 -2.52
CA TYR A 76 9.73 -1.39 -1.61
C TYR A 76 8.78 -0.32 -2.18
N ARG A 77 8.92 0.02 -3.47
CA ARG A 77 8.02 0.98 -4.14
C ARG A 77 6.59 0.46 -4.19
N MET A 78 6.41 -0.82 -4.55
CA MET A 78 5.09 -1.46 -4.59
C MET A 78 4.42 -1.47 -3.20
N LYS A 79 5.18 -1.75 -2.13
CA LYS A 79 4.66 -1.66 -0.77
C LYS A 79 4.17 -0.25 -0.43
N ALA A 80 4.96 0.77 -0.75
CA ALA A 80 4.57 2.17 -0.53
C ALA A 80 3.30 2.54 -1.31
N GLN A 81 3.18 2.08 -2.56
CA GLN A 81 1.95 2.27 -3.36
C GLN A 81 0.74 1.60 -2.71
N LEU A 82 0.86 0.34 -2.25
CA LEU A 82 -0.24 -0.33 -1.54
C LEU A 82 -0.60 0.36 -0.23
N GLN A 83 0.37 0.94 0.48
CA GLN A 83 0.12 1.73 1.69
C GLN A 83 -0.67 3.01 1.36
N ALA A 84 -0.31 3.72 0.29
CA ALA A 84 -1.03 4.91 -0.17
C ALA A 84 -2.49 4.58 -0.54
N VAL A 85 -2.72 3.47 -1.27
CA VAL A 85 -4.08 3.01 -1.60
C VAL A 85 -4.85 2.62 -0.34
N SER A 86 -4.22 1.92 0.60
CA SER A 86 -4.85 1.57 1.88
C SER A 86 -5.27 2.80 2.67
N LEU A 87 -4.44 3.85 2.69
CA LEU A 87 -4.76 5.11 3.34
C LEU A 87 -5.97 5.77 2.68
N ARG A 88 -6.02 5.83 1.35
CA ARG A 88 -7.16 6.38 0.61
C ARG A 88 -8.47 5.65 0.95
N ILE A 89 -8.44 4.32 1.03
CA ILE A 89 -9.61 3.53 1.41
C ILE A 89 -10.02 3.79 2.87
N GLN A 90 -9.07 3.93 3.78
CA GLN A 90 -9.35 4.29 5.17
C GLN A 90 -10.03 5.66 5.27
N THR A 91 -9.53 6.64 4.53
CA THR A 91 -10.13 7.98 4.44
C THR A 91 -11.56 7.91 3.92
N MET A 92 -11.81 7.19 2.82
CA MET A 92 -13.16 7.02 2.27
C MET A 92 -14.14 6.43 3.28
N ARG A 93 -13.69 5.44 4.06
CA ARG A 93 -14.50 4.83 5.12
C ARG A 93 -14.84 5.85 6.22
N SER A 94 -13.87 6.63 6.69
CA SER A 94 -14.08 7.66 7.71
C SER A 94 -15.09 8.72 7.25
N SER A 95 -14.96 9.21 6.01
CA SER A 95 -15.91 10.17 5.43
C SER A 95 -17.33 9.61 5.33
N ALA A 96 -17.49 8.35 4.93
CA ALA A 96 -18.79 7.68 4.88
C ALA A 96 -19.43 7.53 6.27
N THR A 97 -18.66 7.12 7.28
CA THR A 97 -19.15 6.99 8.66
C THR A 97 -19.56 8.33 9.25
N MET A 98 -18.80 9.40 8.98
CA MET A 98 -19.10 10.73 9.48
C MET A 98 -20.38 11.28 8.85
N THR A 99 -20.56 11.11 7.53
CA THR A 99 -21.80 11.49 6.83
C THR A 99 -23.02 10.78 7.42
N LYS A 100 -22.89 9.49 7.74
CA LYS A 100 -23.96 8.70 8.37
C LYS A 100 -24.27 9.20 9.78
N ALA A 101 -23.25 9.50 10.57
CA ALA A 101 -23.40 10.03 11.93
C ALA A 101 -24.08 11.40 11.93
N MET A 102 -23.64 12.32 11.07
CA MET A 102 -24.23 13.65 10.92
C MET A 102 -25.70 13.59 10.52
N ARG A 103 -26.09 12.69 9.61
CA ARG A 103 -27.51 12.49 9.27
C ARG A 103 -28.32 11.91 10.43
N GLY A 104 -27.69 11.11 11.30
CA GLY A 104 -28.32 10.56 12.50
C GLY A 104 -28.61 11.66 13.51
N THR A 105 -27.62 12.51 13.80
CA THR A 105 -27.76 13.63 14.75
C THR A 105 -28.70 14.72 14.23
N ALA A 106 -28.64 15.03 12.92
CA ALA A 106 -29.57 15.95 12.24
C ALA A 106 -31.05 15.58 12.32
N ARG A 107 -31.35 14.30 12.57
CA ARG A 107 -32.73 13.81 12.71
C ARG A 107 -33.19 13.83 14.16
N LEU A 108 -32.25 13.75 15.10
CA LEU A 108 -32.52 13.78 16.53
C LEU A 108 -32.67 15.22 17.01
N ASP A 109 -31.89 16.13 16.44
CA ASP A 109 -31.99 17.56 16.68
C ASP A 109 -32.67 18.18 15.46
N ASN A 110 -33.83 18.82 15.62
CA ASN A 110 -34.62 19.49 14.56
C ASN A 110 -33.92 20.75 14.01
N VAL A 111 -32.59 20.69 13.93
CA VAL A 111 -31.66 21.75 13.53
C VAL A 111 -31.45 21.61 12.03
N PRO A 112 -31.68 22.68 11.25
CA PRO A 112 -31.27 22.72 9.85
C PRO A 112 -29.77 22.44 9.77
N VAL A 113 -29.39 21.27 9.26
CA VAL A 113 -28.00 21.01 8.90
C VAL A 113 -27.72 21.79 7.65
N ASP A 114 -27.23 23.02 7.82
CA ASP A 114 -26.45 23.66 6.78
C ASP A 114 -25.31 22.71 6.44
N PRO A 115 -25.21 22.17 5.22
CA PRO A 115 -24.08 21.36 4.83
C PRO A 115 -22.88 22.29 4.64
N LYS A 116 -22.35 22.86 5.73
CA LYS A 116 -21.01 23.42 5.70
C LYS A 116 -20.08 22.24 5.39
N PRO A 117 -19.15 22.40 4.43
CA PRO A 117 -18.19 21.36 4.15
C PRO A 117 -17.52 21.03 5.48
N VAL A 118 -17.70 19.80 5.96
CA VAL A 118 -16.93 19.35 7.10
C VAL A 118 -15.50 19.35 6.58
N GLU A 119 -14.72 20.33 7.03
CA GLU A 119 -13.28 20.38 6.79
C GLU A 119 -12.67 19.18 7.50
N ASN A 120 -12.75 18.06 6.78
CA ASN A 120 -12.06 16.85 7.10
C ASN A 120 -10.57 17.22 7.15
N LYS A 121 -9.84 16.75 8.16
CA LYS A 121 -8.36 16.85 8.21
C LYS A 121 -7.65 16.38 6.91
N THR A 122 -8.39 15.76 5.98
CA THR A 122 -7.99 15.43 4.62
C THR A 122 -7.77 16.67 3.73
N THR A 123 -8.58 17.73 3.83
CA THR A 123 -8.31 18.96 3.06
C THR A 123 -7.06 19.65 3.55
N ASP A 124 -6.75 19.54 4.85
CA ASP A 124 -5.54 20.13 5.44
C ASP A 124 -4.27 19.35 5.05
N LEU A 125 -4.36 18.02 4.95
CA LEU A 125 -3.27 17.18 4.42
C LEU A 125 -3.12 17.29 2.90
N GLU A 126 -4.22 17.41 2.15
CA GLU A 126 -4.18 17.64 0.70
C GLU A 126 -3.66 19.04 0.37
N LYS A 127 -4.05 20.07 1.14
CA LYS A 127 -3.45 21.42 1.07
C LYS A 127 -1.96 21.36 1.41
N ARG A 128 -1.56 20.77 2.54
CA ARG A 128 -0.14 20.60 2.90
C ARG A 128 0.67 19.80 1.87
N LEU A 129 0.08 18.81 1.23
CA LEU A 129 0.74 18.02 0.19
C LEU A 129 0.80 18.77 -1.15
N ALA A 130 -0.18 19.63 -1.45
CA ALA A 130 -0.15 20.54 -2.59
C ALA A 130 0.90 21.64 -2.38
N ASP A 131 1.00 22.19 -1.17
CA ASP A 131 1.99 23.19 -0.79
C ASP A 131 3.43 22.64 -0.87
N LEU A 132 3.63 21.36 -0.53
CA LEU A 132 4.92 20.67 -0.70
C LEU A 132 5.29 20.36 -2.16
N LYS A 133 4.31 20.34 -3.07
CA LYS A 133 4.55 20.09 -4.51
C LYS A 133 4.80 21.37 -5.30
N ASN A 134 4.36 22.53 -4.80
CA ASN A 134 4.54 23.84 -5.44
C ASN A 134 5.81 24.59 -4.98
N ASN A 135 6.61 23.98 -4.09
CA ASN A 135 7.84 24.56 -3.58
C ASN A 135 9.06 23.71 -3.99
N ASN A 136 9.17 23.43 -5.29
CA ASN A 136 10.36 22.91 -5.96
C ASN A 136 10.35 23.33 -7.44
#